data_AF-X1AT21-F1
#
_entry.id   AF-X1AT21-F1
#
_cell.length_a   1.000
_cell.length_b   1.000
_cell.length_c   1.000
_cell.angle_alpha   90.00
_cell.angle_beta   90.00
_cell.angle_gamma   90.00
#
_symmetry.space_group_name_H-M   'P 1'
#
loop_
_entity.id
_entity.type
_entity.pdbx_description
1 polymer ?
#
loop_
_entity_poly.entity_id
_entity_poly.type
_entity_poly.pdbx_seq_one_letter_code
_entity_poly.pdbx_strand_id
1 'polypeptide(L)' 'PGHVDFSYEVSRSLAACEGAILVVDATQGIQAQTLANVYLAVNNNLEIIPVINKIDLKSARIDEVISRILSARVDFP' A
#
# COMPACT_ATOMS: atom_id res chain seq x y z
N PRO A 1 -6.73 6.23 5.49
CA PRO A 1 -7.93 5.94 4.68
C PRO A 1 -7.60 6.00 3.18
N GLY A 2 -7.90 4.96 2.40
CA GLY A 2 -7.49 4.88 0.99
C GLY A 2 -8.33 5.73 0.01
N HIS A 3 -9.37 6.40 0.52
CA HIS A 3 -10.34 7.12 -0.30
C HIS A 3 -9.91 8.57 -0.55
N VAL A 4 -10.16 9.07 -1.77
CA VAL A 4 -9.76 10.42 -2.22
C VAL A 4 -10.31 11.54 -1.32
N ASP A 5 -11.48 11.32 -0.72
CA ASP A 5 -12.13 12.27 0.19
C ASP A 5 -11.28 12.60 1.43
N PHE A 6 -10.29 11.77 1.77
CA PHE A 6 -9.41 11.96 2.93
C PHE A 6 -7.97 12.32 2.55
N SER A 7 -7.72 12.71 1.30
CA SER A 7 -6.35 12.95 0.79
C SER A 7 -5.57 13.97 1.63
N TYR A 8 -6.23 15.02 2.15
CA TYR A 8 -5.58 16.03 2.98
C TYR A 8 -5.19 15.50 4.38
N GLU A 9 -6.05 14.70 5.01
CA GLU A 9 -5.76 14.06 6.30
C GLU A 9 -4.65 13.01 6.16
N VAL A 10 -4.69 12.24 5.06
CA VAL A 10 -3.64 11.28 4.72
C VAL A 10 -2.31 11.98 4.52
N SER A 11 -2.27 13.07 3.74
CA SER A 11 -1.03 13.84 3.52
C SER A 11 -0.45 14.39 4.82
N ARG A 12 -1.29 14.96 5.71
CA ARG A 12 -0.83 15.46 7.01
C ARG A 12 -0.30 14.34 7.91
N SER A 13 -0.98 13.19 7.92
CA SER A 13 -0.56 12.04 8.71
C SER A 13 0.78 11.49 8.21
N LEU A 14 0.93 11.36 6.89
CA LEU A 14 2.18 10.91 6.26
C LEU A 14 3.34 11.87 6.55
N ALA A 15 3.11 13.18 6.52
CA ALA A 15 4.15 14.18 6.84
C ALA A 15 4.64 14.15 8.30
N ALA A 16 3.90 13.50 9.20
CA ALA A 16 4.24 13.40 10.62
C ALA A 16 4.79 12.02 11.03
N CYS A 17 4.88 11.07 10.09
CA CYS A 17 5.38 9.72 10.34
C CYS A 17 6.73 9.50 9.64
N GLU A 18 7.53 8.55 10.12
CA GLU A 18 8.74 8.10 9.43
C GLU A 18 8.48 6.94 8.44
N GLY A 19 7.29 6.33 8.51
CA GLY A 19 6.94 5.18 7.68
C GLY A 19 5.44 4.96 7.54
N ALA A 20 5.06 4.05 6.64
CA ALA A 20 3.68 3.68 6.36
C ALA A 20 3.53 2.17 6.12
N ILE A 21 2.43 1.60 6.61
CA ILE A 21 2.07 0.20 6.33
C ILE A 21 1.16 0.16 5.09
N LEU A 22 1.61 -0.55 4.06
CA LEU A 22 0.84 -0.76 2.84
C LEU A 22 0.03 -2.06 2.96
N VAL A 23 -1.23 -1.94 3.33
CA VAL A 23 -2.13 -3.10 3.43
C VAL A 23 -2.74 -3.43 2.06
N VAL A 24 -2.50 -4.66 1.58
CA VAL A 24 -3.02 -5.18 0.31
C VAL A 24 -3.89 -6.39 0.56
N ASP A 25 -5.07 -6.44 -0.06
CA ASP A 25 -6.00 -7.57 0.05
C ASP A 25 -5.50 -8.76 -0.79
N ALA A 26 -5.36 -9.95 -0.20
CA ALA A 26 -4.90 -11.17 -0.87
C ALA A 26 -5.82 -11.62 -2.01
N THR A 27 -7.09 -11.19 -2.02
CA THR A 27 -8.09 -11.59 -3.01
C THR A 27 -8.21 -10.58 -4.15
N GLN A 28 -8.05 -9.28 -3.85
CA GLN A 28 -8.23 -8.19 -4.82
C GLN A 28 -6.91 -7.62 -5.36
N GLY A 29 -5.82 -7.74 -4.60
CA GLY A 29 -4.51 -7.21 -4.96
C GLY A 29 -4.44 -5.68 -4.89
N ILE A 30 -3.44 -5.11 -5.57
CA ILE A 30 -3.21 -3.66 -5.63
C ILE A 30 -4.26 -3.00 -6.51
N GLN A 31 -4.89 -1.95 -5.99
CA GLN A 31 -5.84 -1.10 -6.71
C GLN A 31 -5.19 0.24 -7.10
N ALA A 32 -5.80 0.97 -8.04
CA ALA A 32 -5.28 2.27 -8.49
C ALA A 32 -5.16 3.30 -7.35
N GLN A 33 -6.12 3.29 -6.41
CA GLN A 33 -6.10 4.18 -5.23
C GLN A 33 -4.96 3.85 -4.26
N THR A 34 -4.66 2.56 -4.10
CA THR A 34 -3.50 2.08 -3.32
C THR A 34 -2.21 2.67 -3.87
N LEU A 35 -2.05 2.68 -5.19
CA LEU A 35 -0.86 3.19 -5.86
C LEU A 35 -0.69 4.72 -5.66
N ALA A 36 -1.78 5.48 -5.68
CA ALA A 36 -1.72 6.92 -5.42
C ALA A 36 -1.16 7.25 -4.02
N ASN A 37 -1.59 6.52 -2.99
CA ASN A 37 -1.08 6.70 -1.63
C ASN A 37 0.36 6.23 -1.46
N VAL A 38 0.75 5.16 -2.16
CA VAL A 38 2.14 4.69 -2.18
C VAL A 38 3.05 5.76 -2.78
N TYR A 39 2.68 6.38 -3.90
CA TYR A 39 3.48 7.48 -4.46
C TYR A 39 3.56 8.68 -3.53
N LEU A 40 2.49 9.02 -2.80
CA LEU A 40 2.55 10.07 -1.78
C LEU A 40 3.55 9.73 -0.67
N ALA A 41 3.55 8.48 -0.18
CA ALA A 41 4.50 8.04 0.85
C ALA A 41 5.95 8.04 0.35
N VAL A 42 6.20 7.56 -0.87
CA VAL A 42 7.53 7.58 -1.51
C VAL A 42 8.03 9.02 -1.68
N ASN A 43 7.18 9.94 -2.14
CA ASN A 43 7.54 11.36 -2.29
C ASN A 43 7.86 12.05 -0.96
N ASN A 44 7.38 11.50 0.16
CA ASN A 44 7.71 11.96 1.51
C ASN A 44 8.88 11.18 2.13
N ASN A 45 9.61 10.37 1.34
CA ASN A 45 10.72 9.52 1.78
C ASN A 45 10.35 8.60 2.97
N LEU A 46 9.11 8.12 3.01
CA LEU A 46 8.67 7.22 4.07
C LEU A 46 9.10 5.79 3.80
N GLU A 47 9.52 5.10 4.86
CA GLU A 47 9.71 3.66 4.82
C GLU A 47 8.34 2.97 4.64
N ILE A 48 8.20 2.13 3.62
CA ILE A 48 6.94 1.44 3.32
C ILE A 48 7.09 -0.05 3.61
N ILE A 49 6.24 -0.57 4.50
CA ILE A 49 6.21 -1.99 4.82
C ILE A 49 4.94 -2.61 4.21
N PRO A 50 5.06 -3.49 3.19
CA PRO A 50 3.91 -4.16 2.60
C PRO A 50 3.37 -5.26 3.52
N VAL A 51 2.04 -5.30 3.67
CA VAL A 51 1.32 -6.33 4.46
C VAL A 51 0.17 -6.88 3.62
N ILE A 52 0.14 -8.20 3.46
CA ILE A 52 -0.95 -8.89 2.76
C ILE A 52 -2.02 -9.32 3.77
N ASN A 53 -3.24 -8.84 3.60
CA ASN A 53 -4.39 -9.10 4.46
C ASN A 53 -5.37 -10.09 3.79
N LYS A 54 -6.24 -10.72 4.58
CA LYS A 54 -7.25 -11.71 4.12
C LYS A 54 -6.68 -12.99 3.50
N ILE A 55 -5.50 -13.41 3.97
CA ILE A 55 -4.83 -14.64 3.53
C ILE A 55 -5.60 -15.92 3.89
N ASP A 56 -6.55 -15.82 4.81
CA ASP A 56 -7.42 -16.90 5.28
C ASP A 56 -8.52 -17.27 4.27
N LEU A 57 -8.84 -16.39 3.33
CA LEU A 57 -9.90 -16.62 2.35
C LEU A 57 -9.46 -17.63 1.30
N LYS A 58 -10.37 -18.54 0.91
CA LYS A 58 -10.12 -19.54 -0.15
C LYS A 58 -9.75 -18.92 -1.51
N SER A 59 -10.16 -17.67 -1.74
CA SER A 59 -9.86 -16.90 -2.95
C SER A 59 -8.55 -16.10 -2.86
N ALA A 60 -7.77 -16.26 -1.78
CA ALA A 60 -6.48 -15.59 -1.62
C ALA A 60 -5.48 -16.05 -2.71
N ARG A 61 -4.84 -15.08 -3.36
CA ARG A 61 -3.86 -15.27 -4.44
C ARG A 61 -2.52 -14.67 -4.01
N ILE A 62 -1.97 -15.21 -2.92
CA ILE A 62 -0.84 -14.62 -2.20
C ILE A 62 0.38 -14.40 -3.12
N ASP A 63 0.77 -15.43 -3.87
CA ASP A 63 1.95 -15.35 -4.76
C ASP A 63 1.79 -14.31 -5.88
N GLU A 64 0.59 -14.21 -6.46
CA GLU A 64 0.26 -13.21 -7.47
C GLU A 64 0.36 -11.79 -6.88
N VAL A 65 -0.17 -11.60 -5.68
CA VAL A 65 -0.15 -10.31 -4.98
C VAL A 65 1.27 -9.91 -4.60
N ILE A 66 2.11 -10.83 -4.10
CA ILE A 66 3.53 -10.59 -3.83
C ILE A 66 4.24 -10.16 -5.10
N SER A 67 4.09 -10.92 -6.19
CA SER A 67 4.70 -10.61 -7.48
C SER A 67 4.31 -9.21 -7.96
N ARG A 68 3.04 -8.84 -7.79
CA ARG A 68 2.53 -7.51 -8.18
C ARG A 68 3.09 -6.38 -7.32
N ILE A 69 3.22 -6.58 -6.01
CA ILE A 69 3.87 -5.62 -5.09
C ILE A 69 5.33 -5.40 -5.52
N LEU A 70 6.10 -6.45 -5.72
CA LEU A 70 7.51 -6.35 -6.14
C LEU A 70 7.67 -5.70 -7.52
N SER A 71 6.73 -5.95 -8.43
CA SER A 71 6.75 -5.35 -9.77
C SER A 71 6.43 -3.85 -9.81
N ALA A 72 5.86 -3.29 -8.73
CA ALA A 72 5.39 -1.90 -8.70
C ALA A 72 6.51 -0.85 -8.77
N ARG A 73 7.80 -1.26 -8.88
CA ARG A 73 8.98 -0.38 -8.90
C ARG A 73 9.04 0.59 -7.73
N VAL A 74 8.56 0.11 -6.58
CA VAL A 74 8.71 0.77 -5.30
C VAL A 74 9.74 -0.08 -4.57
N ASP A 75 10.91 0.46 -4.32
CA ASP A 75 11.93 -0.22 -3.52
C ASP A 75 11.43 -0.23 -2.08
N PHE A 76 10.93 -1.39 -1.64
CA PHE A 76 10.63 -1.65 -0.24
C PHE A 76 11.94 -2.05 0.45
N PRO A 77 12.26 -1.53 1.63
CA PRO A 77 13.45 -1.90 2.38
C PRO A 77 13.49 -3.38 2.77
#